data_AF-A0A9D7BK21-F1
#
_entry.id   AF-A0A9D7BK21-F1
#
_cell.length_a   1.000
_cell.length_b   1.000
_cell.length_c   1.000
_cell.angle_alpha   90.00
_cell.angle_beta   90.00
_cell.angle_gamma   90.00
#
_symmetry.space_group_name_H-M   'P 1'
#
loop_
_entity.id
_entity.type
_entity.pdbx_description
1 polymer ?
#
loop_
_entity_poly.entity_id
_entity_poly.type
_entity_poly.pdbx_seq_one_letter_code
_entity_poly.pdbx_strand_id
1 'polypeptide(L)'
;MIKHLYPEVEDWPVAKASKERKIFVENLNAFVLERILDNNKNIFELIAKTVYLEKQRIKLNPWKVDPVDDKGHWNNVGKTLELIENLEDKDGAEVELLKKIINRYSEEIVGHFDIKTFRFSRLFLTSFFKRIFNRYFKPGQWRWGSKKDLLDKIKIVGNKDHVASLFDKGTMVILPTHHSNLDSIMVGYAIDTKLGLPVFSYGAGLNLYNVELAAYFMNRLGAFRVDRRKKNPIYLECLKGMTTFSLTKGVNNIFFPGGTRSRSGATECKIKLGLISSLIEAQRLNLEQGKNIKIFVVTMNINYHFVLEGKNLIDQYLRQIGKERYSKSRELSSGFLSNFRFVQKLFSKESEVYISLGKAMDVFGNTINENGESIDKFGHIVHLEDYFTTDGMIKDDAQREHLHQIVGRSSSSGIQ
;
A
#
# COMPACT_ATOMS: atom_id res chain seq x y z
N MET A 1 5.85 27.98 -5.56
CA MET A 1 5.61 26.69 -4.87
C MET A 1 4.11 26.50 -4.85
N ILE A 2 3.62 25.28 -5.05
CA ILE A 2 2.19 24.98 -4.91
C ILE A 2 1.85 25.10 -3.42
N LYS A 3 0.71 25.75 -3.12
CA LYS A 3 0.22 25.87 -1.74
C LYS A 3 -0.26 24.49 -1.30
N HIS A 4 0.28 24.00 -0.19
CA HIS A 4 -0.13 22.71 0.37
C HIS A 4 -1.50 22.86 1.04
N LEU A 5 -2.35 21.85 0.92
CA LEU A 5 -3.68 21.85 1.54
C LEU A 5 -3.57 21.95 3.08
N TYR A 6 -2.64 21.17 3.64
CA TYR A 6 -2.24 21.21 5.07
C TYR A 6 -0.81 21.75 5.17
N PRO A 7 -0.60 23.04 5.53
CA PRO A 7 0.72 23.64 5.52
C PRO A 7 1.72 22.94 6.44
N GLU A 8 1.27 22.57 7.64
CA GLU A 8 2.09 21.89 8.65
C GLU A 8 2.04 20.38 8.47
N VAL A 9 3.21 19.74 8.47
CA VAL A 9 3.35 18.28 8.28
C VAL A 9 2.80 17.53 9.50
N GLU A 10 2.88 18.17 10.65
CA GLU A 10 2.36 17.75 11.95
C GLU A 10 0.85 17.51 11.91
N ASP A 11 0.12 18.24 11.04
CA ASP A 11 -1.33 18.14 10.92
C ASP A 11 -1.80 17.02 10.00
N TRP A 12 -0.88 16.40 9.27
CA TRP A 12 -1.20 15.38 8.29
C TRP A 12 -1.74 14.11 8.98
N PRO A 13 -2.74 13.43 8.38
CA PRO A 13 -3.34 12.24 9.00
C PRO A 13 -2.33 11.16 9.39
N VAL A 14 -1.34 10.91 8.53
CA VAL A 14 -0.27 9.93 8.80
C VAL A 14 0.65 10.35 9.97
N ALA A 15 0.90 11.66 10.12
CA ALA A 15 1.71 12.19 11.21
C ALA A 15 0.96 12.13 12.55
N LYS A 16 -0.35 12.48 12.55
CA LYS A 16 -1.23 12.33 13.72
C LYS A 16 -1.32 10.87 14.18
N ALA A 17 -1.59 9.95 13.25
CA ALA A 17 -1.63 8.52 13.55
C ALA A 17 -0.29 7.99 14.10
N SER A 18 0.84 8.48 13.58
CA SER A 18 2.17 8.11 14.07
C SER A 18 2.48 8.68 15.47
N LYS A 19 2.03 9.90 15.76
CA LYS A 19 2.18 10.53 17.09
C LYS A 19 1.44 9.74 18.17
N GLU A 20 0.27 9.20 17.83
CA GLU A 20 -0.57 8.38 18.72
C GLU A 20 -0.37 6.88 18.50
N ARG A 21 0.79 6.45 17.97
CA ARG A 21 1.03 5.06 17.56
C ARG A 21 0.70 4.02 18.64
N LYS A 22 1.03 4.30 19.90
CA LYS A 22 0.74 3.37 21.00
C LYS A 22 -0.77 3.10 21.13
N ILE A 23 -1.56 4.17 21.19
CA ILE A 23 -3.02 4.11 21.25
C ILE A 23 -3.59 3.48 19.97
N PHE A 24 -2.98 3.78 18.82
CA PHE A 24 -3.37 3.17 17.55
C PHE A 24 -3.19 1.64 17.56
N VAL A 25 -2.04 1.15 18.02
CA VAL A 25 -1.75 -0.30 18.14
C VAL A 25 -2.68 -0.96 19.15
N GLU A 26 -2.93 -0.34 20.30
CA GLU A 26 -3.84 -0.87 21.32
C GLU A 26 -5.26 -1.04 20.76
N ASN A 27 -5.79 -0.02 20.07
CA ASN A 27 -7.11 -0.11 19.44
C ASN A 27 -7.15 -1.10 18.28
N LEU A 28 -6.07 -1.18 17.48
CA LEU A 28 -5.96 -2.19 16.42
C LEU A 28 -5.97 -3.61 17.01
N ASN A 29 -5.27 -3.84 18.12
CA ASN A 29 -5.25 -5.13 18.79
C ASN A 29 -6.64 -5.52 19.28
N ALA A 30 -7.38 -4.59 19.89
CA ALA A 30 -8.75 -4.83 20.33
C ALA A 30 -9.66 -5.16 19.14
N PHE A 31 -9.59 -4.36 18.07
CA PHE A 31 -10.36 -4.55 16.85
C PHE A 31 -10.10 -5.91 16.18
N VAL A 32 -8.84 -6.32 16.09
CA VAL A 32 -8.47 -7.62 15.50
C VAL A 32 -8.85 -8.78 16.41
N LEU A 33 -8.72 -8.61 17.73
CA LEU A 33 -9.09 -9.64 18.70
C LEU A 33 -10.58 -9.97 18.60
N GLU A 34 -11.45 -8.96 18.67
CA GLU A 34 -12.90 -9.11 18.56
C GLU A 34 -13.27 -9.90 17.29
N ARG A 35 -12.70 -9.52 16.16
CA ARG A 35 -12.92 -10.21 14.87
C ARG A 35 -12.48 -11.65 14.85
N ILE A 36 -11.34 -11.95 15.45
CA ILE A 36 -10.84 -13.32 15.50
C ILE A 36 -11.77 -14.17 16.36
N LEU A 37 -12.23 -13.65 17.50
CA LEU A 37 -13.16 -14.35 18.40
C LEU A 37 -14.52 -14.59 17.75
N ASP A 38 -15.06 -13.60 17.01
CA ASP A 38 -16.36 -13.73 16.34
C ASP A 38 -16.34 -14.78 15.22
N ASN A 39 -15.24 -14.86 14.47
CA ASN A 39 -15.14 -15.71 13.28
C ASN A 39 -14.54 -17.10 13.54
N ASN A 40 -13.91 -17.33 14.69
CA ASN A 40 -13.20 -18.58 14.97
C ASN A 40 -13.68 -19.21 16.27
N LYS A 41 -14.30 -20.39 16.15
CA LYS A 41 -14.80 -21.16 17.30
C LYS A 41 -13.70 -21.93 18.05
N ASN A 42 -12.53 -22.13 17.43
CA ASN A 42 -11.43 -22.91 18.01
C ASN A 42 -10.13 -22.10 17.93
N ILE A 43 -9.80 -21.43 19.04
CA ILE A 43 -8.62 -20.56 19.14
C ILE A 43 -7.34 -21.39 19.24
N PHE A 44 -7.36 -22.51 19.96
CA PHE A 44 -6.27 -23.47 20.00
C PHE A 44 -5.77 -23.87 18.60
N GLU A 45 -6.66 -24.34 17.73
CA GLU A 45 -6.31 -24.79 16.37
C GLU A 45 -5.73 -23.63 15.55
N LEU A 46 -6.30 -22.43 15.70
CA LEU A 46 -5.84 -21.22 15.03
C LEU A 46 -4.40 -20.87 15.42
N ILE A 47 -4.08 -20.91 16.71
CA ILE A 47 -2.74 -20.65 17.24
C ILE A 47 -1.78 -21.77 16.80
N ALA A 48 -2.17 -23.04 16.94
CA ALA A 48 -1.35 -24.18 16.54
C ALA A 48 -0.96 -24.11 15.05
N LYS A 49 -1.92 -23.83 14.18
CA LYS A 49 -1.71 -23.61 12.74
C LYS A 49 -0.78 -22.43 12.48
N THR A 50 -0.93 -21.35 13.23
CA THR A 50 -0.05 -20.16 13.11
C THR A 50 1.39 -20.49 13.49
N VAL A 51 1.60 -21.15 14.62
CA VAL A 51 2.93 -21.61 15.08
C VAL A 51 3.59 -22.52 14.04
N TYR A 52 2.83 -23.48 13.50
CA TYR A 52 3.32 -24.40 12.46
C TYR A 52 3.80 -23.64 11.21
N LEU A 53 2.96 -22.75 10.68
CA LEU A 53 3.28 -21.97 9.47
C LEU A 53 4.48 -21.04 9.67
N GLU A 54 4.61 -20.43 10.84
CA GLU A 54 5.76 -19.57 11.16
C GLU A 54 7.05 -20.36 11.32
N LYS A 55 7.02 -21.51 12.01
CA LYS A 55 8.18 -22.41 12.09
C LYS A 55 8.63 -22.87 10.70
N GLN A 56 7.69 -23.20 9.81
CA GLN A 56 8.02 -23.54 8.43
C GLN A 56 8.60 -22.36 7.66
N ARG A 57 8.02 -21.16 7.77
CA ARG A 57 8.53 -19.95 7.11
C ARG A 57 9.99 -19.68 7.50
N ILE A 58 10.29 -19.72 8.79
CA ILE A 58 11.64 -19.47 9.33
C ILE A 58 12.64 -20.49 8.79
N LYS A 59 12.24 -21.77 8.70
CA LYS A 59 13.11 -22.84 8.20
C LYS A 59 13.34 -22.77 6.69
N LEU A 60 12.28 -22.53 5.92
CA LEU A 60 12.31 -22.67 4.46
C LEU A 60 12.68 -21.37 3.73
N ASN A 61 12.30 -20.20 4.27
CA ASN A 61 12.42 -18.92 3.58
C ASN A 61 12.90 -17.78 4.51
N PRO A 62 14.05 -17.90 5.21
CA PRO A 62 14.55 -16.84 6.09
C PRO A 62 15.02 -15.62 5.32
N TRP A 63 14.74 -14.42 5.83
CA TRP A 63 15.27 -13.14 5.32
C TRP A 63 16.14 -12.44 6.36
N LYS A 64 17.12 -11.65 5.90
CA LYS A 64 18.03 -10.88 6.77
C LYS A 64 17.29 -9.90 7.70
N VAL A 65 16.13 -9.41 7.25
CA VAL A 65 15.26 -8.47 7.97
C VAL A 65 14.35 -9.12 9.00
N ASP A 66 14.34 -10.45 9.09
CA ASP A 66 13.52 -11.15 10.08
C ASP A 66 14.03 -10.84 11.50
N PRO A 67 13.12 -10.69 12.49
CA PRO A 67 13.52 -10.49 13.87
C PRO A 67 14.45 -11.60 14.36
N VAL A 68 15.52 -11.22 15.06
CA VAL A 68 16.53 -12.17 15.57
C VAL A 68 15.92 -13.17 16.55
N ASP A 69 14.87 -12.76 17.27
CA ASP A 69 14.15 -13.57 18.26
C ASP A 69 13.06 -14.47 17.66
N ASP A 70 12.77 -14.40 16.34
CA ASP A 70 11.63 -15.10 15.73
C ASP A 70 11.59 -16.60 16.07
N LYS A 71 12.72 -17.29 15.89
CA LYS A 71 12.82 -18.73 16.18
C LYS A 71 12.54 -19.04 17.66
N GLY A 72 13.07 -18.22 18.57
CA GLY A 72 12.87 -18.37 20.00
C GLY A 72 11.41 -18.09 20.40
N HIS A 73 10.86 -17.00 19.87
CA HIS A 73 9.47 -16.58 20.11
C HIS A 73 8.47 -17.68 19.72
N TRP A 74 8.52 -18.19 18.48
CA TRP A 74 7.56 -19.20 18.02
C TRP A 74 7.75 -20.58 18.67
N ASN A 75 8.96 -20.89 19.13
CA ASN A 75 9.17 -22.06 19.98
C ASN A 75 8.52 -21.88 21.34
N ASN A 76 8.63 -20.71 21.96
CA ASN A 76 8.00 -20.41 23.23
C ASN A 76 6.48 -20.40 23.13
N VAL A 77 5.90 -19.77 22.09
CA VAL A 77 4.45 -19.78 21.84
C VAL A 77 3.94 -21.23 21.71
N GLY A 78 4.65 -22.09 20.97
CA GLY A 78 4.29 -23.51 20.86
C GLY A 78 4.30 -24.24 22.21
N LYS A 79 5.36 -24.05 23.02
CA LYS A 79 5.43 -24.63 24.37
C LYS A 79 4.32 -24.10 25.29
N THR A 80 4.04 -22.81 25.24
CA THR A 80 2.96 -22.21 26.03
C THR A 80 1.61 -22.80 25.64
N LEU A 81 1.37 -23.03 24.34
CA LEU A 81 0.13 -23.66 23.88
C LEU A 81 -0.02 -25.10 24.40
N GLU A 82 1.06 -25.89 24.38
CA GLU A 82 1.08 -27.26 24.95
C GLU A 82 0.80 -27.26 26.47
N LEU A 83 1.31 -26.25 27.19
CA LEU A 83 1.03 -26.10 28.63
C LEU A 83 -0.43 -25.72 28.90
N ILE A 84 -1.02 -24.85 28.07
CA ILE A 84 -2.41 -24.40 28.19
C ILE A 84 -3.38 -25.57 28.07
N GLU A 85 -3.06 -26.60 27.28
CA GLU A 85 -3.90 -27.80 27.12
C GLU A 85 -4.17 -28.53 28.44
N ASN A 86 -3.33 -28.34 29.46
CA ASN A 86 -3.45 -28.95 30.78
C ASN A 86 -4.01 -28.01 31.87
N LEU A 87 -4.37 -26.77 31.53
CA LEU A 87 -4.96 -25.82 32.48
C LEU A 87 -6.47 -26.05 32.66
N GLU A 88 -7.00 -25.64 33.82
CA GLU A 88 -8.44 -25.64 34.09
C GLU A 88 -9.16 -24.53 33.29
N ASP A 89 -8.60 -23.31 33.26
CA ASP A 89 -9.09 -22.20 32.41
C ASP A 89 -8.32 -22.16 31.08
N LYS A 90 -8.71 -23.04 30.15
CA LYS A 90 -8.10 -23.13 28.81
C LYS A 90 -8.44 -21.91 27.96
N ASP A 91 -9.73 -21.59 27.88
CA ASP A 91 -10.24 -20.55 26.99
C ASP A 91 -9.65 -19.18 27.34
N GLY A 92 -9.59 -18.81 28.62
CA GLY A 92 -8.97 -17.56 29.06
C GLY A 92 -7.49 -17.48 28.71
N ALA A 93 -6.74 -18.56 28.94
CA ALA A 93 -5.32 -18.62 28.65
C ALA A 93 -5.01 -18.60 27.13
N GLU A 94 -5.85 -19.23 26.31
CA GLU A 94 -5.77 -19.18 24.84
C GLU A 94 -5.96 -17.74 24.33
N VAL A 95 -6.95 -17.03 24.85
CA VAL A 95 -7.21 -15.62 24.49
C VAL A 95 -6.03 -14.71 24.88
N GLU A 96 -5.42 -14.92 26.04
CA GLU A 96 -4.23 -14.17 26.46
C GLU A 96 -3.00 -14.46 25.58
N LEU A 97 -2.82 -15.71 25.15
CA LEU A 97 -1.77 -16.05 24.17
C LEU A 97 -2.06 -15.41 22.81
N LEU A 98 -3.30 -15.44 22.35
CA LEU A 98 -3.75 -14.79 21.12
C LEU A 98 -3.47 -13.29 21.14
N LYS A 99 -3.81 -12.58 22.23
CA LYS A 99 -3.50 -11.15 22.42
C LYS A 99 -2.02 -10.84 22.24
N LYS A 100 -1.13 -11.68 22.77
CA LYS A 100 0.33 -11.52 22.62
C LYS A 100 0.78 -11.69 21.16
N ILE A 101 0.21 -12.66 20.46
CA ILE A 101 0.50 -12.90 19.03
C ILE A 101 0.00 -11.73 18.18
N ILE A 102 -1.24 -11.28 18.39
CA ILE A 102 -1.82 -10.13 17.69
C ILE A 102 -0.94 -8.89 17.93
N ASN A 103 -0.58 -8.61 19.18
CA ASN A 103 0.27 -7.45 19.49
C ASN A 103 1.62 -7.52 18.77
N ARG A 104 2.27 -8.69 18.72
CA ARG A 104 3.54 -8.84 17.97
C ARG A 104 3.36 -8.51 16.49
N TYR A 105 2.29 -9.01 15.87
CA TYR A 105 2.03 -8.73 14.45
C TYR A 105 1.62 -7.27 14.20
N SER A 106 0.77 -6.68 15.04
CA SER A 106 0.42 -5.27 14.94
C SER A 106 1.65 -4.37 15.07
N GLU A 107 2.55 -4.65 16.02
CA GLU A 107 3.81 -3.93 16.17
C GLU A 107 4.73 -4.07 14.96
N GLU A 108 4.74 -5.24 14.33
CA GLU A 108 5.51 -5.49 13.11
C GLU A 108 4.95 -4.71 11.91
N ILE A 109 3.61 -4.72 11.75
CA ILE A 109 2.91 -4.18 10.59
C ILE A 109 2.82 -2.65 10.65
N VAL A 110 2.42 -2.09 11.81
CA VAL A 110 2.13 -0.66 11.94
C VAL A 110 3.40 0.17 11.72
N GLY A 111 3.34 1.01 10.67
CA GLY A 111 4.42 1.91 10.27
C GLY A 111 4.63 3.07 11.25
N HIS A 112 5.73 3.79 11.05
CA HIS A 112 6.04 5.01 11.77
C HIS A 112 6.36 6.13 10.78
N PHE A 113 5.87 7.33 11.07
CA PHE A 113 6.14 8.55 10.31
C PHE A 113 6.92 9.54 11.19
N ASP A 114 8.13 9.85 10.76
CA ASP A 114 9.02 10.82 11.40
C ASP A 114 9.18 12.06 10.49
N ILE A 115 8.80 13.20 11.04
CA ILE A 115 8.72 14.47 10.32
C ILE A 115 10.11 14.94 9.88
N LYS A 116 11.12 14.75 10.73
CA LYS A 116 12.51 15.18 10.43
C LYS A 116 13.07 14.39 9.24
N THR A 117 12.89 13.08 9.27
CA THR A 117 13.29 12.19 8.18
C THR A 117 12.55 12.52 6.90
N PHE A 118 11.24 12.78 6.98
CA PHE A 118 10.47 13.19 5.80
C PHE A 118 10.97 14.51 5.19
N ARG A 119 11.23 15.53 5.99
CA ARG A 119 11.79 16.81 5.50
C ARG A 119 13.15 16.61 4.83
N PHE A 120 13.99 15.74 5.39
CA PHE A 120 15.26 15.36 4.76
C PHE A 120 15.04 14.58 3.46
N SER A 121 14.10 13.62 3.44
CA SER A 121 13.73 12.86 2.23
C SER A 121 13.27 13.79 1.11
N ARG A 122 12.50 14.85 1.37
CA ARG A 122 12.12 15.84 0.35
C ARG A 122 13.34 16.44 -0.35
N LEU A 123 14.38 16.82 0.41
CA LEU A 123 15.62 17.38 -0.12
C LEU A 123 16.41 16.34 -0.92
N PHE A 124 16.59 15.15 -0.34
CA PHE A 124 17.29 14.03 -0.96
C PHE A 124 16.63 13.61 -2.27
N LEU A 125 15.31 13.39 -2.26
CA LEU A 125 14.54 12.98 -3.44
C LEU A 125 14.53 14.06 -4.52
N THR A 126 14.46 15.34 -4.14
CA THR A 126 14.61 16.44 -5.11
C THR A 126 15.97 16.36 -5.80
N SER A 127 17.06 16.14 -5.05
CA SER A 127 18.40 15.98 -5.63
C SER A 127 18.51 14.73 -6.52
N PHE A 128 17.99 13.60 -6.05
CA PHE A 128 17.96 12.33 -6.76
C PHE A 128 17.21 12.42 -8.09
N PHE A 129 16.00 12.98 -8.08
CA PHE A 129 15.19 13.14 -9.28
C PHE A 129 15.73 14.20 -10.23
N LYS A 130 16.33 15.29 -9.72
CA LYS A 130 17.09 16.22 -10.57
C LYS A 130 18.19 15.48 -11.32
N ARG A 131 18.92 14.60 -10.64
CA ARG A 131 19.98 13.82 -11.29
C ARG A 131 19.45 12.90 -12.38
N ILE A 132 18.28 12.28 -12.16
CA ILE A 132 17.67 11.34 -13.11
C ILE A 132 17.05 12.03 -14.32
N PHE A 133 16.28 13.09 -14.11
CA PHE A 133 15.47 13.70 -15.18
C PHE A 133 16.13 14.91 -15.84
N ASN A 134 17.04 15.61 -15.14
CA ASN A 134 17.75 16.75 -15.71
C ASN A 134 19.06 16.34 -16.36
N ARG A 135 19.30 16.93 -17.52
CA ARG A 135 20.57 16.80 -18.23
C ARG A 135 21.69 17.35 -17.34
N TYR A 136 22.83 16.66 -17.37
CA TYR A 136 23.98 16.99 -16.53
C TYR A 136 24.53 18.41 -16.81
N PHE A 137 24.65 18.76 -18.09
CA PHE A 137 25.01 20.10 -18.57
C PHE A 137 24.00 20.57 -19.61
N LYS A 138 23.26 21.63 -19.27
CA LYS A 138 22.52 22.47 -20.23
C LYS A 138 23.22 23.84 -20.24
N PRO A 139 23.51 24.43 -21.41
CA PRO A 139 24.13 25.75 -21.48
C PRO A 139 23.36 26.76 -20.61
N GLY A 140 24.05 27.49 -19.72
CA GLY A 140 23.44 28.48 -18.82
C GLY A 140 22.82 27.94 -17.53
N GLN A 141 22.97 26.64 -17.20
CA GLN A 141 22.47 26.07 -15.95
C GLN A 141 23.60 25.48 -15.08
N TRP A 142 23.51 25.66 -13.76
CA TRP A 142 24.31 24.89 -12.79
C TRP A 142 23.92 23.41 -12.84
N ARG A 143 24.85 22.50 -12.49
CA ARG A 143 24.72 21.03 -12.66
C ARG A 143 23.33 20.51 -12.26
N TRP A 144 22.70 19.74 -13.16
CA TRP A 144 21.37 19.14 -12.99
C TRP A 144 20.18 20.12 -12.85
N GLY A 145 20.31 21.37 -13.30
CA GLY A 145 19.22 22.34 -13.37
C GLY A 145 18.67 22.79 -12.00
N SER A 146 17.50 23.42 -12.00
CA SER A 146 16.78 23.87 -10.81
C SER A 146 15.70 22.88 -10.36
N LYS A 147 15.10 23.11 -9.19
CA LYS A 147 13.89 22.37 -8.76
C LYS A 147 12.72 22.62 -9.72
N LYS A 148 12.61 23.82 -10.29
CA LYS A 148 11.56 24.17 -11.26
C LYS A 148 11.68 23.31 -12.52
N ASP A 149 12.89 23.16 -13.06
CA ASP A 149 13.14 22.30 -14.24
C ASP A 149 12.72 20.83 -14.00
N LEU A 150 12.99 20.29 -12.79
CA LEU A 150 12.52 18.96 -12.42
C LEU A 150 11.00 18.91 -12.36
N LEU A 151 10.38 19.86 -11.67
CA LEU A 151 8.94 19.90 -11.56
C LEU A 151 8.29 20.03 -12.94
N ASP A 152 8.84 20.82 -13.85
CA ASP A 152 8.29 20.97 -15.21
C ASP A 152 8.29 19.64 -15.99
N LYS A 153 9.13 18.67 -15.62
CA LYS A 153 9.16 17.31 -16.21
C LYS A 153 8.18 16.33 -15.58
N ILE A 154 7.68 16.61 -14.38
CA ILE A 154 6.64 15.83 -13.73
C ILE A 154 5.30 16.44 -14.15
N LYS A 155 4.68 15.82 -15.16
CA LYS A 155 3.38 16.22 -15.71
C LYS A 155 2.28 15.49 -14.96
N ILE A 156 1.42 16.24 -14.28
CA ILE A 156 0.18 15.71 -13.72
C ILE A 156 -0.97 16.11 -14.62
N VAL A 157 -1.74 15.12 -15.08
CA VAL A 157 -2.92 15.28 -15.94
C VAL A 157 -4.12 14.60 -15.30
N GLY A 158 -5.33 14.93 -15.77
CA GLY A 158 -6.58 14.39 -15.25
C GLY A 158 -7.18 15.22 -14.12
N ASN A 159 -7.91 14.56 -13.21
CA ASN A 159 -8.85 15.21 -12.28
C ASN A 159 -8.18 15.73 -11.00
N LYS A 160 -7.05 16.45 -11.12
CA LYS A 160 -6.26 16.90 -9.96
C LYS A 160 -7.05 17.80 -8.99
N ASP A 161 -7.84 18.73 -9.52
CA ASP A 161 -8.51 19.77 -8.72
C ASP A 161 -9.72 19.15 -7.97
N HIS A 162 -10.44 18.26 -8.65
CA HIS A 162 -11.48 17.43 -8.07
C HIS A 162 -10.93 16.51 -6.97
N VAL A 163 -9.80 15.83 -7.20
CA VAL A 163 -9.17 15.00 -6.16
C VAL A 163 -8.77 15.85 -4.96
N ALA A 164 -8.22 17.04 -5.17
CA ALA A 164 -7.88 17.94 -4.08
C ALA A 164 -9.11 18.43 -3.30
N SER A 165 -10.24 18.70 -3.96
CA SER A 165 -11.48 19.16 -3.30
C SER A 165 -12.13 18.09 -2.41
N LEU A 166 -11.89 16.81 -2.69
CA LEU A 166 -12.39 15.69 -1.91
C LEU A 166 -11.58 15.40 -0.65
N PHE A 167 -10.35 15.88 -0.56
CA PHE A 167 -9.44 15.51 0.52
C PHE A 167 -9.94 15.96 1.90
N ASP A 168 -10.68 17.07 1.98
CA ASP A 168 -11.27 17.56 3.23
C ASP A 168 -12.63 16.92 3.57
N LYS A 169 -13.15 16.06 2.69
CA LYS A 169 -14.50 15.47 2.81
C LYS A 169 -14.48 13.99 3.21
N GLY A 170 -13.31 13.35 3.21
CA GLY A 170 -13.22 11.92 3.43
C GLY A 170 -11.81 11.37 3.35
N THR A 171 -11.70 10.06 3.52
CA THR A 171 -10.42 9.34 3.45
C THR A 171 -10.11 8.96 2.02
N MET A 172 -8.91 9.28 1.54
CA MET A 172 -8.49 9.01 0.17
C MET A 172 -7.62 7.76 0.06
N VAL A 173 -7.89 6.98 -0.97
CA VAL A 173 -7.12 5.81 -1.38
C VAL A 173 -6.69 5.97 -2.82
N ILE A 174 -5.38 5.99 -3.07
CA ILE A 174 -4.85 6.06 -4.44
C ILE A 174 -4.36 4.68 -4.87
N LEU A 175 -4.80 4.27 -6.06
CA LEU A 175 -4.49 2.99 -6.68
C LEU A 175 -3.62 3.19 -7.93
N PRO A 176 -2.28 3.28 -7.77
CA PRO A 176 -1.37 3.46 -8.88
C PRO A 176 -1.10 2.16 -9.67
N THR A 177 -0.86 2.28 -10.97
CA THR A 177 -0.21 1.21 -11.77
C THR A 177 1.20 0.93 -11.26
N HIS A 178 1.74 -0.28 -11.48
CA HIS A 178 3.08 -0.64 -11.01
C HIS A 178 3.97 -1.16 -12.14
N HIS A 179 4.86 -0.31 -12.65
CA HIS A 179 5.80 -0.62 -13.73
C HIS A 179 7.26 -0.65 -13.27
N SER A 180 7.62 0.08 -12.20
CA SER A 180 9.00 0.18 -11.70
C SER A 180 9.06 0.24 -10.17
N ASN A 181 10.20 -0.16 -9.62
CA ASN A 181 10.57 0.11 -8.23
C ASN A 181 10.62 1.62 -7.93
N LEU A 182 10.75 2.48 -8.95
CA LEU A 182 10.73 3.93 -8.79
C LEU A 182 9.34 4.48 -8.44
N ASP A 183 8.27 3.73 -8.77
CA ASP A 183 6.89 4.20 -8.67
C ASP A 183 6.52 4.66 -7.27
N SER A 184 6.76 3.83 -6.25
CA SER A 184 6.39 4.15 -4.87
C SER A 184 7.02 5.47 -4.40
N ILE A 185 8.26 5.74 -4.81
CA ILE A 185 8.99 6.95 -4.45
C ILE A 185 8.50 8.15 -5.28
N MET A 186 8.27 7.94 -6.58
CA MET A 186 7.77 8.97 -7.49
C MET A 186 6.37 9.45 -7.10
N VAL A 187 5.46 8.52 -6.79
CA VAL A 187 4.08 8.85 -6.36
C VAL A 187 4.12 9.70 -5.10
N GLY A 188 4.82 9.26 -4.05
CA GLY A 188 4.94 10.02 -2.81
C GLY A 188 5.53 11.42 -3.05
N TYR A 189 6.55 11.53 -3.89
CA TYR A 189 7.18 12.80 -4.24
C TYR A 189 6.27 13.72 -5.06
N ALA A 190 5.52 13.18 -6.02
CA ALA A 190 4.60 13.95 -6.86
C ALA A 190 3.37 14.43 -6.08
N ILE A 191 2.80 13.58 -5.22
CA ILE A 191 1.70 13.97 -4.32
C ILE A 191 2.13 15.17 -3.47
N ASP A 192 3.30 15.08 -2.84
CA ASP A 192 3.86 16.13 -1.99
C ASP A 192 4.17 17.43 -2.77
N THR A 193 4.92 17.32 -3.88
CA THR A 193 5.51 18.50 -4.52
C THR A 193 4.67 19.10 -5.64
N LYS A 194 3.74 18.33 -6.23
CA LYS A 194 2.93 18.73 -7.38
C LYS A 194 1.43 18.77 -7.10
N LEU A 195 0.90 17.91 -6.23
CA LEU A 195 -0.50 18.00 -5.81
C LEU A 195 -0.66 18.85 -4.55
N GLY A 196 0.38 19.00 -3.73
CA GLY A 196 0.28 19.72 -2.46
C GLY A 196 -0.63 19.01 -1.46
N LEU A 197 -0.68 17.67 -1.55
CA LEU A 197 -1.47 16.82 -0.67
C LEU A 197 -0.56 16.15 0.37
N PRO A 198 -1.07 15.92 1.59
CA PRO A 198 -0.37 15.13 2.59
C PRO A 198 0.05 13.77 2.06
N VAL A 199 1.18 13.27 2.57
CA VAL A 199 1.66 11.93 2.23
C VAL A 199 0.72 10.87 2.79
N PHE A 200 0.58 9.80 2.01
CA PHE A 200 -0.28 8.67 2.29
C PHE A 200 0.54 7.56 2.97
N SER A 201 -0.12 6.81 3.84
CA SER A 201 0.37 5.52 4.31
C SER A 201 0.45 4.55 3.13
N TYR A 202 1.48 3.70 3.06
CA TYR A 202 1.61 2.75 1.97
C TYR A 202 2.13 1.39 2.44
N GLY A 203 1.64 0.33 1.80
CA GLY A 203 2.09 -1.03 2.08
C GLY A 203 3.46 -1.30 1.45
N ALA A 204 4.49 -1.48 2.26
CA ALA A 204 5.83 -1.81 1.80
C ALA A 204 6.15 -3.29 2.03
N GLY A 205 6.57 -3.98 0.96
CA GLY A 205 7.03 -5.35 1.04
C GLY A 205 8.26 -5.47 1.95
N LEU A 206 8.26 -6.44 2.87
CA LEU A 206 9.33 -6.61 3.86
C LEU A 206 10.71 -6.86 3.19
N ASN A 207 10.73 -7.38 1.95
CA ASN A 207 11.96 -7.59 1.18
C ASN A 207 12.71 -6.29 0.83
N LEU A 208 12.02 -5.15 0.76
CA LEU A 208 12.63 -3.86 0.46
C LEU A 208 13.50 -3.36 1.63
N TYR A 209 13.27 -3.87 2.84
CA TYR A 209 14.02 -3.51 4.04
C TYR A 209 15.40 -4.18 4.11
N ASN A 210 15.73 -5.08 3.18
CA ASN A 210 17.06 -5.72 3.13
C ASN A 210 18.18 -4.72 2.80
N VAL A 211 17.85 -3.57 2.20
CA VAL A 211 18.80 -2.50 1.91
C VAL A 211 18.69 -1.44 3.01
N GLU A 212 19.76 -1.26 3.78
CA GLU A 212 19.78 -0.41 5.00
C GLU A 212 19.29 1.02 4.75
N LEU A 213 19.73 1.64 3.65
CA LEU A 213 19.29 2.98 3.28
C LEU A 213 17.78 3.04 2.97
N ALA A 214 17.26 2.05 2.25
CA ALA A 214 15.83 1.98 1.93
C ALA A 214 15.01 1.71 3.21
N ALA A 215 15.50 0.81 4.07
CA ALA A 215 14.89 0.50 5.35
C ALA A 215 14.82 1.74 6.27
N TYR A 216 15.89 2.54 6.32
CA TYR A 216 15.95 3.76 7.12
C TYR A 216 14.80 4.72 6.77
N PHE A 217 14.57 4.93 5.47
CA PHE A 217 13.52 5.83 4.99
C PHE A 217 12.13 5.22 5.14
N MET A 218 11.89 4.00 4.63
CA MET A 218 10.53 3.42 4.65
C MET A 218 9.98 3.24 6.07
N ASN A 219 10.82 2.87 7.03
CA ASN A 219 10.43 2.77 8.44
C ASN A 219 9.96 4.10 9.07
N ARG A 220 10.28 5.22 8.42
CA ARG A 220 10.06 6.58 8.94
C ARG A 220 9.18 7.43 8.05
N LEU A 221 8.72 6.90 6.92
CA LEU A 221 7.89 7.60 5.95
C LEU A 221 6.43 7.12 5.99
N GLY A 222 6.01 6.43 7.07
CA GLY A 222 4.63 5.99 7.25
C GLY A 222 4.29 4.72 6.47
N ALA A 223 5.28 3.93 6.06
CA ALA A 223 5.05 2.67 5.39
C ALA A 223 4.69 1.58 6.40
N PHE A 224 3.52 0.95 6.24
CA PHE A 224 3.21 -0.27 7.00
C PHE A 224 3.84 -1.48 6.31
N ARG A 225 4.27 -2.46 7.10
CA ARG A 225 5.07 -3.59 6.62
C ARG A 225 4.19 -4.75 6.19
N VAL A 226 4.50 -5.30 5.01
CA VAL A 226 3.78 -6.43 4.44
C VAL A 226 4.76 -7.57 4.16
N ASP A 227 4.64 -8.67 4.91
CA ASP A 227 5.37 -9.90 4.66
C ASP A 227 4.48 -10.91 3.91
N ARG A 228 4.63 -10.92 2.59
CA ARG A 228 3.92 -11.86 1.70
C ARG A 228 4.22 -13.35 1.95
N ARG A 229 5.25 -13.68 2.76
CA ARG A 229 5.55 -15.06 3.16
C ARG A 229 4.64 -15.53 4.29
N LYS A 230 4.16 -14.62 5.14
CA LYS A 230 3.25 -14.92 6.25
C LYS A 230 1.84 -15.06 5.69
N LYS A 231 1.33 -16.28 5.72
CA LYS A 231 -0.01 -16.65 5.24
C LYS A 231 -0.88 -17.27 6.33
N ASN A 232 -0.44 -17.17 7.59
CA ASN A 232 -1.25 -17.66 8.70
C ASN A 232 -2.46 -16.72 8.91
N PRO A 233 -3.59 -17.25 9.42
CA PRO A 233 -4.82 -16.47 9.52
C PRO A 233 -4.69 -15.25 10.42
N ILE A 234 -4.01 -15.37 11.57
CA ILE A 234 -3.88 -14.27 12.54
C ILE A 234 -3.13 -13.08 11.91
N TYR A 235 -2.03 -13.33 11.19
CA TYR A 235 -1.28 -12.30 10.49
C TYR A 235 -2.11 -11.63 9.38
N LEU A 236 -2.87 -12.42 8.62
CA LEU A 236 -3.72 -11.89 7.55
C LEU A 236 -4.83 -11.00 8.12
N GLU A 237 -5.44 -11.39 9.25
CA GLU A 237 -6.40 -10.55 9.96
C GLU A 237 -5.77 -9.29 10.54
N CYS A 238 -4.54 -9.36 11.09
CA CYS A 238 -3.82 -8.16 11.54
C CYS A 238 -3.53 -7.19 10.37
N LEU A 239 -3.17 -7.72 9.19
CA LEU A 239 -2.88 -6.91 8.01
C LEU A 239 -4.14 -6.28 7.41
N LYS A 240 -5.23 -7.06 7.30
CA LYS A 240 -6.55 -6.56 6.90
C LYS A 240 -7.01 -5.50 7.89
N GLY A 241 -6.92 -5.80 9.18
CA GLY A 241 -7.29 -4.92 10.28
C GLY A 241 -6.53 -3.61 10.29
N MET A 242 -5.22 -3.62 10.05
CA MET A 242 -4.43 -2.39 9.93
C MET A 242 -4.97 -1.50 8.81
N THR A 243 -5.23 -2.07 7.64
CA THR A 243 -5.74 -1.33 6.48
C THR A 243 -7.13 -0.75 6.79
N THR A 244 -8.06 -1.61 7.19
CA THR A 244 -9.45 -1.24 7.52
C THR A 244 -9.48 -0.17 8.63
N PHE A 245 -8.81 -0.41 9.75
CA PHE A 245 -8.78 0.49 10.90
C PHE A 245 -8.14 1.84 10.54
N SER A 246 -7.02 1.85 9.81
CA SER A 246 -6.36 3.10 9.38
C SER A 246 -7.29 4.00 8.55
N LEU A 247 -8.12 3.40 7.69
CA LEU A 247 -9.07 4.14 6.85
C LEU A 247 -10.22 4.74 7.66
N THR A 248 -10.74 4.00 8.65
CA THR A 248 -11.77 4.52 9.59
C THR A 248 -11.27 5.64 10.50
N LYS A 249 -9.93 5.77 10.62
CA LYS A 249 -9.25 6.85 11.36
C LYS A 249 -8.82 8.01 10.46
N GLY A 250 -9.20 8.03 9.18
CA GLY A 250 -8.87 9.12 8.26
C GLY A 250 -7.47 9.06 7.68
N VAL A 251 -6.73 7.95 7.85
CA VAL A 251 -5.39 7.82 7.28
C VAL A 251 -5.51 7.44 5.80
N ASN A 252 -5.02 8.34 4.94
CA ASN A 252 -5.02 8.10 3.50
C ASN A 252 -4.03 6.99 3.13
N ASN A 253 -4.40 6.14 2.19
CA ASN A 253 -3.63 4.95 1.83
C ASN A 253 -3.26 4.87 0.35
N ILE A 254 -2.09 4.32 0.04
CA ILE A 254 -1.66 3.94 -1.30
C ILE A 254 -1.35 2.46 -1.31
N PHE A 255 -1.94 1.75 -2.26
CA PHE A 255 -1.52 0.39 -2.57
C PHE A 255 -1.65 0.07 -4.06
N PHE A 256 -0.73 -0.75 -4.55
CA PHE A 256 -0.69 -1.17 -5.94
C PHE A 256 -1.65 -2.35 -6.15
N PRO A 257 -2.78 -2.16 -6.87
CA PRO A 257 -3.83 -3.16 -6.97
C PRO A 257 -3.37 -4.46 -7.66
N GLY A 258 -2.43 -4.36 -8.60
CA GLY A 258 -1.82 -5.53 -9.24
C GLY A 258 -0.94 -6.38 -8.30
N GLY A 259 -0.48 -5.79 -7.19
CA GLY A 259 0.31 -6.47 -6.15
C GLY A 259 1.70 -6.95 -6.56
N THR A 260 2.09 -6.79 -7.83
CA THR A 260 3.45 -6.98 -8.36
C THR A 260 3.63 -6.08 -9.57
N ARG A 261 4.88 -5.68 -9.87
CA ARG A 261 5.22 -4.94 -11.08
C ARG A 261 4.80 -5.69 -12.34
N SER A 262 4.25 -4.97 -13.30
CA SER A 262 3.98 -5.45 -14.66
C SER A 262 5.29 -5.81 -15.36
N ARG A 263 5.41 -7.07 -15.81
CA ARG A 263 6.62 -7.56 -16.51
C ARG A 263 6.58 -7.28 -18.01
N SER A 264 5.37 -7.20 -18.59
CA SER A 264 5.16 -6.88 -20.00
C SER A 264 5.03 -5.39 -20.27
N GLY A 265 4.83 -4.56 -19.23
CA GLY A 265 4.50 -3.15 -19.36
C GLY A 265 3.01 -2.88 -19.60
N ALA A 266 2.19 -3.92 -19.76
CA ALA A 266 0.74 -3.77 -19.86
C ALA A 266 0.11 -3.36 -18.52
N THR A 267 -1.00 -2.63 -18.56
CA THR A 267 -1.83 -2.32 -17.40
C THR A 267 -2.38 -3.61 -16.78
N GLU A 268 -2.47 -3.65 -15.45
CA GLU A 268 -2.89 -4.85 -14.73
C GLU A 268 -4.39 -5.13 -14.92
N CYS A 269 -4.73 -6.28 -15.51
CA CYS A 269 -6.12 -6.71 -15.68
C CYS A 269 -6.70 -7.50 -14.49
N LYS A 270 -5.90 -7.73 -13.44
CA LYS A 270 -6.31 -8.48 -12.24
C LYS A 270 -5.87 -7.74 -11.00
N ILE A 271 -6.82 -7.53 -10.09
CA ILE A 271 -6.59 -6.85 -8.82
C ILE A 271 -6.57 -7.86 -7.68
N LYS A 272 -5.68 -7.66 -6.71
CA LYS A 272 -5.71 -8.40 -5.44
C LYS A 272 -6.86 -7.89 -4.57
N LEU A 273 -7.89 -8.71 -4.46
CA LEU A 273 -9.14 -8.37 -3.75
C LEU A 273 -8.95 -8.12 -2.24
N GLY A 274 -7.90 -8.66 -1.63
CA GLY A 274 -7.73 -8.60 -0.16
C GLY A 274 -7.62 -7.20 0.44
N LEU A 275 -7.02 -6.23 -0.26
CA LEU A 275 -6.97 -4.83 0.23
C LEU A 275 -8.20 -4.02 -0.20
N ILE A 276 -8.88 -4.43 -1.28
CA ILE A 276 -10.15 -3.82 -1.69
C ILE A 276 -11.27 -4.16 -0.70
N SER A 277 -11.31 -5.40 -0.19
CA SER A 277 -12.29 -5.78 0.82
C SER A 277 -12.16 -4.92 2.09
N SER A 278 -10.94 -4.57 2.50
CA SER A 278 -10.72 -3.61 3.59
C SER A 278 -11.33 -2.22 3.33
N LEU A 279 -11.45 -1.78 2.07
CA LEU A 279 -12.09 -0.50 1.74
C LEU A 279 -13.60 -0.54 1.97
N ILE A 280 -14.25 -1.58 1.43
CA ILE A 280 -15.69 -1.78 1.55
C ILE A 280 -16.06 -1.92 3.04
N GLU A 281 -15.29 -2.74 3.74
CA GLU A 281 -15.46 -2.98 5.17
C GLU A 281 -15.25 -1.71 6.01
N ALA A 282 -14.22 -0.92 5.72
CA ALA A 282 -13.99 0.36 6.41
C ALA A 282 -15.13 1.35 6.15
N GLN A 283 -15.68 1.37 4.94
CA GLN A 283 -16.85 2.20 4.61
C GLN A 283 -18.09 1.76 5.40
N ARG A 284 -18.34 0.45 5.52
CA ARG A 284 -19.42 -0.10 6.35
C ARG A 284 -19.27 0.33 7.81
N LEU A 285 -18.08 0.13 8.38
CA LEU A 285 -17.79 0.49 9.77
C LEU A 285 -17.97 2.00 10.06
N ASN A 286 -17.62 2.86 9.09
CA ASN A 286 -17.89 4.30 9.23
C ASN A 286 -19.39 4.57 9.32
N LEU A 287 -20.20 3.94 8.47
CA LEU A 287 -21.66 4.09 8.48
C LEU A 287 -22.30 3.54 9.77
N GLU A 288 -21.89 2.36 10.23
CA GLU A 288 -22.37 1.75 11.49
C GLU A 288 -22.07 2.63 12.71
N GLN A 289 -20.92 3.31 12.69
CA GLN A 289 -20.52 4.24 13.76
C GLN A 289 -21.16 5.63 13.63
N GLY A 290 -22.05 5.84 12.64
CA GLY A 290 -22.67 7.13 12.35
C GLY A 290 -21.67 8.20 11.89
N LYS A 291 -20.48 7.79 11.44
CA LYS A 291 -19.47 8.71 10.92
C LYS A 291 -19.78 9.02 9.47
N ASN A 292 -19.99 10.29 9.17
CA ASN A 292 -20.11 10.79 7.80
C ASN A 292 -18.72 10.95 7.13
N ILE A 293 -17.88 9.91 7.21
CA ILE A 293 -16.56 9.87 6.58
C ILE A 293 -16.61 8.87 5.44
N LYS A 294 -16.52 9.38 4.21
CA LYS A 294 -16.53 8.57 3.00
C LYS A 294 -15.13 8.19 2.56
N ILE A 295 -14.98 6.99 1.99
CA ILE A 295 -13.74 6.53 1.39
C ILE A 295 -13.78 6.79 -0.11
N PHE A 296 -12.83 7.59 -0.58
CA PHE A 296 -12.67 7.95 -1.98
C PHE A 296 -11.53 7.17 -2.59
N VAL A 297 -11.81 6.47 -3.68
CA VAL A 297 -10.83 5.69 -4.43
C VAL A 297 -10.46 6.44 -5.70
N VAL A 298 -9.17 6.65 -5.92
CA VAL A 298 -8.64 7.37 -7.07
C VAL A 298 -7.64 6.48 -7.79
N THR A 299 -7.91 6.15 -9.05
CA THR A 299 -6.94 5.43 -9.88
C THR A 299 -5.84 6.38 -10.35
N MET A 300 -4.61 5.88 -10.39
CA MET A 300 -3.46 6.64 -10.86
C MET A 300 -2.68 5.81 -11.87
N ASN A 301 -2.34 6.42 -13.01
CA ASN A 301 -1.44 5.80 -13.98
C ASN A 301 -0.12 6.57 -14.01
N ILE A 302 0.99 5.86 -13.93
CA ILE A 302 2.34 6.42 -13.94
C ILE A 302 3.08 5.89 -15.16
N ASN A 303 3.60 6.80 -15.97
CA ASN A 303 4.35 6.46 -17.18
C ASN A 303 5.69 7.21 -17.23
N TYR A 304 6.72 6.48 -17.62
CA TYR A 304 8.09 6.97 -17.80
C TYR A 304 8.55 6.63 -19.21
N HIS A 305 9.41 7.46 -19.79
CA HIS A 305 10.09 7.08 -21.05
C HIS A 305 11.13 5.97 -20.86
N PHE A 306 11.48 5.62 -19.62
CA PHE A 306 12.41 4.55 -19.31
C PHE A 306 12.00 3.80 -18.04
N VAL A 307 12.36 2.51 -17.98
CA VAL A 307 12.23 1.68 -16.78
C VAL A 307 13.62 1.18 -16.40
N LEU A 308 14.12 1.53 -15.21
CA LEU A 308 15.49 1.21 -14.77
C LEU A 308 15.75 -0.30 -14.76
N GLU A 309 14.78 -1.09 -14.32
CA GLU A 309 14.85 -2.55 -14.29
C GLU A 309 14.33 -3.24 -15.57
N GLY A 310 14.02 -2.48 -16.63
CA GLY A 310 13.28 -2.97 -17.80
C GLY A 310 13.89 -4.22 -18.43
N LYS A 311 15.23 -4.26 -18.58
CA LYS A 311 15.94 -5.43 -19.11
C LYS A 311 15.65 -6.71 -18.32
N ASN A 312 15.65 -6.61 -16.98
CA ASN A 312 15.39 -7.75 -16.11
C ASN A 312 13.91 -8.16 -16.14
N LEU A 313 12.98 -7.19 -16.23
CA LEU A 313 11.55 -7.48 -16.35
C LEU A 313 11.23 -8.21 -17.66
N ILE A 314 11.82 -7.77 -18.78
CA ILE A 314 11.67 -8.41 -20.08
C ILE A 314 12.25 -9.82 -20.06
N ASP A 315 13.46 -10.03 -19.52
CA ASP A 315 14.07 -11.37 -19.36
C ASP A 315 13.16 -12.30 -18.55
N GLN A 316 12.58 -11.81 -17.44
CA GLN A 316 11.63 -12.58 -16.64
C GLN A 316 10.35 -12.91 -17.40
N TYR A 317 9.80 -11.96 -18.16
CA TYR A 317 8.60 -12.17 -18.98
C TYR A 317 8.84 -13.22 -20.07
N LEU A 318 9.94 -13.11 -20.80
CA LEU A 318 10.31 -14.04 -21.86
C LEU A 318 10.58 -15.45 -21.31
N ARG A 319 11.19 -15.57 -20.12
CA ARG A 319 11.31 -16.87 -19.43
C ARG A 319 9.95 -17.46 -19.07
N GLN A 320 9.03 -16.63 -18.58
CA GLN A 320 7.69 -17.08 -18.19
C GLN A 320 6.90 -17.61 -19.40
N ILE A 321 7.02 -16.95 -20.56
CA ILE A 321 6.35 -17.37 -21.80
C ILE A 321 7.07 -18.53 -22.47
N GLY A 322 8.39 -18.42 -22.64
CA GLY A 322 9.21 -19.39 -23.36
C GLY A 322 9.42 -20.71 -22.61
N LYS A 323 9.26 -20.72 -21.27
CA LYS A 323 9.44 -21.88 -20.39
C LYS A 323 10.71 -22.67 -20.77
N GLU A 324 10.59 -23.94 -21.13
CA GLU A 324 11.68 -24.85 -21.49
C GLU A 324 12.38 -24.48 -22.80
N ARG A 325 11.73 -23.71 -23.68
CA ARG A 325 12.28 -23.27 -24.98
C ARG A 325 13.07 -21.97 -24.87
N TYR A 326 13.12 -21.34 -23.69
CA TYR A 326 13.89 -20.13 -23.48
C TYR A 326 15.38 -20.48 -23.26
N SER A 327 16.17 -20.43 -24.32
CA SER A 327 17.63 -20.41 -24.21
C SER A 327 18.11 -18.98 -24.05
N LYS A 328 18.65 -18.66 -22.87
CA LYS A 328 19.28 -17.36 -22.65
C LYS A 328 20.51 -17.26 -23.56
N SER A 329 20.51 -16.34 -24.52
CA SER A 329 21.73 -16.00 -25.25
C SER A 329 22.80 -15.60 -24.24
N ARG A 330 23.97 -16.24 -24.28
CA ARG A 330 25.16 -15.80 -23.51
C ARG A 330 25.51 -14.39 -23.98
N GLU A 331 24.93 -13.38 -23.36
CA GLU A 331 25.46 -12.03 -23.47
C GLU A 331 26.82 -12.06 -22.78
N LEU A 332 27.87 -11.98 -23.60
CA LEU A 332 29.24 -11.70 -23.17
C LEU A 332 29.21 -10.56 -22.15
N SER A 333 29.94 -10.76 -21.07
CA SER A 333 30.13 -9.92 -19.88
C SER A 333 30.38 -8.44 -20.17
N SER A 334 29.34 -7.72 -20.61
CA SER A 334 29.33 -6.29 -20.88
C SER A 334 28.65 -5.50 -19.75
N GLY A 335 28.60 -6.07 -18.54
CA GLY A 335 27.80 -5.56 -17.42
C GLY A 335 28.10 -4.10 -17.06
N PHE A 336 29.36 -3.70 -16.98
CA PHE A 336 29.72 -2.33 -16.60
C PHE A 336 29.59 -1.31 -17.75
N LEU A 337 30.05 -1.66 -18.96
CA LEU A 337 29.99 -0.76 -20.13
C LEU A 337 28.56 -0.55 -20.62
N SER A 338 27.70 -1.58 -20.60
CA SER A 338 26.28 -1.45 -20.97
C SER A 338 25.50 -0.63 -19.93
N ASN A 339 25.76 -0.84 -18.64
CA ASN A 339 25.19 -0.02 -17.57
C ASN A 339 25.68 1.43 -17.67
N PHE A 340 26.96 1.66 -17.96
CA PHE A 340 27.50 3.01 -18.16
C PHE A 340 26.87 3.70 -19.37
N ARG A 341 26.72 3.01 -20.51
CA ARG A 341 26.02 3.57 -21.69
C ARG A 341 24.55 3.86 -21.41
N PHE A 342 23.86 3.00 -20.64
CA PHE A 342 22.49 3.24 -20.21
C PHE A 342 22.40 4.49 -19.33
N VAL A 343 23.26 4.60 -18.33
CA VAL A 343 23.38 5.76 -17.45
C VAL A 343 23.72 7.03 -18.25
N GLN A 344 24.66 6.95 -19.20
CA GLN A 344 25.02 8.05 -20.08
C GLN A 344 23.85 8.49 -20.97
N LYS A 345 23.09 7.55 -21.54
CA LYS A 345 21.88 7.83 -22.33
C LYS A 345 20.77 8.44 -21.49
N LEU A 346 20.60 7.98 -20.26
CA LEU A 346 19.63 8.49 -19.30
C LEU A 346 19.96 9.94 -18.90
N PHE A 347 21.25 10.27 -18.72
CA PHE A 347 21.68 11.63 -18.41
C PHE A 347 21.81 12.57 -19.62
N SER A 348 21.87 12.03 -20.85
CA SER A 348 22.01 12.84 -22.06
C SER A 348 20.68 13.22 -22.70
N LYS A 349 19.61 12.45 -22.46
CA LYS A 349 18.26 12.74 -22.94
C LYS A 349 17.42 13.40 -21.85
N GLU A 350 16.60 14.37 -22.23
CA GLU A 350 15.54 14.84 -21.35
C GLU A 350 14.45 13.76 -21.28
N SER A 351 13.97 13.48 -20.07
CA SER A 351 12.88 12.53 -19.84
C SER A 351 11.84 13.21 -18.98
N GLU A 352 10.58 12.98 -19.33
CA GLU A 352 9.41 13.39 -18.56
C GLU A 352 8.78 12.19 -17.84
N VAL A 353 7.90 12.50 -16.91
CA VAL A 353 7.06 11.54 -16.18
C VAL A 353 5.63 12.04 -16.30
N TYR A 354 4.74 11.16 -16.74
CA TYR A 354 3.32 11.46 -16.84
C TYR A 354 2.59 10.70 -15.73
N ILE A 355 1.90 11.45 -14.89
CA ILE A 355 1.02 10.93 -13.84
C ILE A 355 -0.40 11.35 -14.20
N SER A 356 -1.25 10.39 -14.53
CA SER A 356 -2.65 10.62 -14.84
C SER A 356 -3.52 10.22 -13.66
N LEU A 357 -4.36 11.15 -13.20
CA LEU A 357 -5.35 10.93 -12.14
C LEU A 357 -6.72 10.63 -12.76
N GLY A 358 -7.25 9.46 -12.47
CA GLY A 358 -8.61 9.06 -12.82
C GLY A 358 -9.66 9.90 -12.08
N LYS A 359 -10.94 9.69 -12.43
CA LYS A 359 -12.05 10.25 -11.65
C LYS A 359 -12.11 9.54 -10.30
N ALA A 360 -12.41 10.29 -9.24
CA ALA A 360 -12.66 9.70 -7.94
C ALA A 360 -13.95 8.85 -8.00
N MET A 361 -13.91 7.72 -7.32
CA MET A 361 -15.02 6.81 -7.18
C MET A 361 -15.20 6.37 -5.73
N ASP A 362 -16.39 5.90 -5.38
CA ASP A 362 -16.60 5.25 -4.09
C ASP A 362 -16.06 3.81 -4.07
N VAL A 363 -16.24 3.11 -2.94
CA VAL A 363 -15.76 1.73 -2.75
C VAL A 363 -16.46 0.71 -3.66
N PHE A 364 -17.58 1.07 -4.30
CA PHE A 364 -18.33 0.24 -5.25
C PHE A 364 -18.10 0.64 -6.72
N GLY A 365 -17.35 1.71 -6.96
CA GLY A 365 -17.01 2.19 -8.29
C GLY A 365 -17.97 3.23 -8.88
N ASN A 366 -18.91 3.76 -8.08
CA ASN A 366 -19.73 4.89 -8.55
C ASN A 366 -18.89 6.16 -8.60
N THR A 367 -19.13 7.01 -9.59
CA THR A 367 -18.41 8.29 -9.72
C THR A 367 -18.79 9.25 -8.61
N ILE A 368 -17.90 10.18 -8.28
CA ILE A 368 -18.15 11.18 -7.23
C ILE A 368 -18.32 12.57 -7.85
N ASN A 369 -19.29 13.34 -7.33
CA ASN A 369 -19.48 14.73 -7.71
C ASN A 369 -18.60 15.69 -6.87
N GLU A 370 -18.58 16.98 -7.19
CA GLU A 370 -17.79 17.98 -6.44
C GLU A 370 -18.17 18.06 -4.96
N ASN A 371 -19.39 17.66 -4.58
CA ASN A 371 -19.86 17.64 -3.20
C ASN A 371 -19.34 16.45 -2.39
N GLY A 372 -18.81 15.41 -3.04
CA GLY A 372 -18.39 14.15 -2.39
C GLY A 372 -19.48 13.05 -2.42
N GLU A 373 -20.60 13.29 -3.10
CA GLU A 373 -21.72 12.36 -3.19
C GLU A 373 -21.48 11.34 -4.30
N SER A 374 -21.95 10.11 -4.09
CA SER A 374 -21.84 9.06 -5.12
C SER A 374 -22.93 9.29 -6.14
N ILE A 375 -22.59 9.19 -7.42
CA ILE A 375 -23.53 9.32 -8.53
C ILE A 375 -23.47 8.09 -9.42
N ASP A 376 -24.65 7.60 -9.80
CA ASP A 376 -24.79 6.51 -10.76
C ASP A 376 -24.47 6.97 -12.20
N LYS A 377 -24.62 6.05 -13.17
CA LYS A 377 -24.39 6.35 -14.60
C LYS A 377 -25.41 7.34 -15.20
N PHE A 378 -26.53 7.57 -14.53
CA PHE A 378 -27.61 8.45 -14.96
C PHE A 378 -27.57 9.82 -14.25
N GLY A 379 -26.67 10.00 -13.28
CA GLY A 379 -26.50 11.24 -12.53
C GLY A 379 -27.34 11.33 -11.26
N HIS A 380 -27.99 10.24 -10.82
CA HIS A 380 -28.72 10.21 -9.56
C HIS A 380 -27.77 10.00 -8.38
N ILE A 381 -28.10 10.61 -7.24
CA ILE A 381 -27.36 10.42 -6.00
C ILE A 381 -27.61 8.99 -5.49
N VAL A 382 -26.52 8.31 -5.14
CA VAL A 382 -26.52 6.97 -4.58
C VAL A 382 -26.11 7.06 -3.12
N HIS A 383 -26.97 6.59 -2.23
CA HIS A 383 -26.67 6.48 -0.81
C HIS A 383 -25.93 5.16 -0.54
N LEU A 384 -24.74 5.24 0.05
CA LEU A 384 -23.92 4.06 0.30
C LEU A 384 -24.55 3.12 1.33
N GLU A 385 -25.38 3.65 2.22
CA GLU A 385 -26.13 2.91 3.24
C GLU A 385 -27.00 1.81 2.61
N ASP A 386 -27.58 2.08 1.43
CA ASP A 386 -28.47 1.16 0.74
C ASP A 386 -27.76 -0.13 0.30
N TYR A 387 -26.44 -0.08 0.06
CA TYR A 387 -25.66 -1.28 -0.28
C TYR A 387 -25.41 -2.20 0.91
N PHE A 388 -25.42 -1.66 2.13
CA PHE A 388 -25.15 -2.42 3.35
C PHE A 388 -26.41 -2.75 4.15
N THR A 389 -27.54 -2.13 3.80
CA THR A 389 -28.81 -2.35 4.49
C THR A 389 -29.50 -3.62 3.96
N THR A 390 -29.80 -4.55 4.87
CA THR A 390 -30.67 -5.70 4.61
C THR A 390 -31.67 -5.75 5.76
N ASP A 391 -32.97 -5.81 5.45
CA ASP A 391 -34.06 -5.80 6.45
C ASP A 391 -34.04 -4.57 7.41
N GLY A 392 -33.59 -3.42 6.91
CA GLY A 392 -33.56 -2.15 7.67
C GLY A 392 -32.41 -2.00 8.66
N MET A 393 -31.48 -2.96 8.73
CA MET A 393 -30.24 -2.85 9.52
C MET A 393 -29.01 -2.98 8.62
N ILE A 394 -27.96 -2.24 8.95
CA ILE A 394 -26.64 -2.42 8.33
C ILE A 394 -26.10 -3.77 8.83
N LYS A 395 -25.86 -4.72 7.92
CA LYS A 395 -25.45 -6.09 8.28
C LYS A 395 -24.16 -6.48 7.56
N ASP A 396 -23.30 -7.20 8.28
CA ASP A 396 -22.14 -7.88 7.71
C ASP A 396 -22.62 -9.08 6.87
N ASP A 397 -22.58 -8.94 5.54
CA ASP A 397 -22.85 -10.02 4.60
C ASP A 397 -21.62 -10.24 3.70
N ALA A 398 -20.72 -11.10 4.18
CA ALA A 398 -19.49 -11.47 3.48
C ALA A 398 -19.75 -12.07 2.08
N GLN A 399 -20.92 -12.68 1.84
CA GLN A 399 -21.27 -13.24 0.53
C GLN A 399 -21.67 -12.12 -0.44
N ARG A 400 -22.42 -11.13 0.02
CA ARG A 400 -22.81 -9.95 -0.78
C ARG A 400 -21.64 -9.01 -1.04
N GLU A 401 -20.78 -8.77 -0.04
CA GLU A 401 -19.53 -8.03 -0.22
C GLU A 401 -18.61 -8.71 -1.26
N HIS A 402 -18.56 -10.05 -1.27
CA HIS A 402 -17.82 -10.79 -2.30
C HIS A 402 -18.47 -10.69 -3.69
N LEU A 403 -19.80 -10.66 -3.78
CA LEU A 403 -20.51 -10.48 -5.06
C LEU A 403 -20.29 -9.07 -5.65
N HIS A 404 -20.29 -8.02 -4.82
CA HIS A 404 -19.98 -6.65 -5.27
C HIS A 404 -18.53 -6.50 -5.76
N GLN A 405 -17.57 -7.26 -5.19
CA GLN A 405 -16.21 -7.35 -5.73
C GLN A 405 -16.17 -7.95 -7.15
N ILE A 406 -17.10 -8.85 -7.48
CA ILE A 406 -17.21 -9.48 -8.80
C ILE A 406 -17.89 -8.55 -9.80
N VAL A 407 -18.93 -7.81 -9.40
CA VAL A 407 -19.64 -6.85 -10.29
C VAL A 407 -18.75 -5.67 -10.69
N GLY A 408 -17.79 -5.27 -9.86
CA GLY A 408 -16.72 -4.34 -10.27
C GLY A 408 -15.89 -4.82 -11.48
N ARG A 409 -15.90 -6.12 -11.82
CA ARG A 409 -15.29 -6.62 -13.06
C ARG A 409 -16.11 -6.30 -14.31
N SER A 410 -17.44 -6.36 -14.25
CA SER A 410 -18.30 -6.20 -15.44
C SER A 410 -18.48 -4.74 -15.86
N SER A 411 -18.23 -3.78 -14.96
CA SER A 411 -18.11 -2.37 -15.34
C SER A 411 -16.77 -2.03 -16.00
N SER A 412 -15.71 -2.83 -15.79
CA SER A 412 -14.40 -2.66 -16.43
C SER A 412 -14.31 -3.24 -17.85
N SER A 413 -15.27 -4.09 -18.26
CA SER A 413 -15.36 -4.62 -19.63
C SER A 413 -16.08 -3.69 -20.61
N GLY A 414 -16.52 -2.52 -20.18
CA GLY A 414 -17.22 -1.53 -21.01
C GLY A 414 -16.37 -0.35 -21.50
N ILE A 415 -15.06 -0.36 -21.24
CA ILE A 415 -14.11 0.63 -21.79
C ILE A 415 -13.19 -0.13 -22.75
N GLN A 416 -13.68 -0.38 -23.96
CA GLN A 416 -12.85 -0.63 -25.15
C GLN A 416 -12.74 0.64 -25.95
#